data_AF-A0AAD7D2A5-F1
#
_entry.id   AF-A0AAD7D2A5-F1
#
_cell.length_a   1.000
_cell.length_b   1.000
_cell.length_c   1.000
_cell.angle_alpha   90.00
_cell.angle_beta   90.00
_cell.angle_gamma   90.00
#
_symmetry.space_group_name_H-M   'P 1'
#
loop_
_entity.id
_entity.type
_entity.pdbx_description
1 polymer ?
#
loop_
_entity_poly.entity_id
_entity_poly.type
_entity_poly.pdbx_seq_one_letter_code
_entity_poly.pdbx_strand_id
1 'polypeptide(L)'
;MLRTATTRLARRPQNVPAVALSRPSSSAAHAEDDHHDHHEQDDTVYPKEGFTGPIWRKTLVFTVGAALFYEFLGAPSSNTLPWLPPSPTVLPADHESVLDIAATRAAKQTVLSDERQLVRSAERPAVYRARNPEDFNHISPYGNPVGMGVKWNKPSKPAPADEPAK
;
A
#
# COMPACT_ATOMS: atom_id res chain seq x y z
N MET A 1 19.34 -44.80 18.29
CA MET A 1 19.72 -44.11 17.04
C MET A 1 18.84 -42.87 16.90
N LEU A 2 19.41 -41.68 17.12
CA LEU A 2 18.70 -40.39 17.07
C LEU A 2 18.66 -39.87 15.62
N ARG A 3 17.51 -39.40 15.15
CA ARG A 3 17.39 -38.65 13.90
C ARG A 3 16.78 -37.29 14.20
N THR A 4 17.64 -36.28 14.22
CA THR A 4 17.32 -34.87 14.38
C THR A 4 16.93 -34.31 13.01
N ALA A 5 15.66 -33.95 12.81
CA ALA A 5 15.19 -33.26 11.61
C ALA A 5 15.28 -31.76 11.84
N THR A 6 16.16 -31.08 11.09
CA THR A 6 16.33 -29.63 11.09
C THR A 6 15.40 -29.02 10.04
N THR A 7 14.27 -28.47 10.48
CA THR A 7 13.35 -27.74 9.60
C THR A 7 13.88 -26.32 9.37
N ARG A 8 14.42 -26.04 8.18
CA ARG A 8 14.74 -24.68 7.74
C ARG A 8 13.45 -23.92 7.44
N LEU A 9 13.11 -22.92 8.25
CA LEU A 9 12.08 -21.94 7.90
C LEU A 9 12.59 -21.08 6.73
N ALA A 10 11.96 -21.22 5.57
CA ALA A 10 12.13 -20.28 4.46
C ALA A 10 11.46 -18.95 4.83
N ARG A 11 12.28 -17.91 5.05
CA ARG A 11 11.84 -16.54 5.30
C ARG A 11 11.19 -15.99 4.03
N ARG A 12 9.87 -15.81 4.05
CA ARG A 12 9.10 -15.14 3.00
C ARG A 12 9.53 -13.66 2.92
N PRO A 13 9.94 -13.13 1.76
CA PRO A 13 10.23 -11.71 1.63
C PRO A 13 8.95 -10.90 1.85
N GLN A 14 8.96 -10.03 2.85
CA GLN A 14 7.94 -9.01 3.05
C GLN A 14 8.16 -7.94 1.98
N ASN A 15 7.27 -7.87 1.00
CA ASN A 15 7.12 -6.69 0.14
C ASN A 15 6.54 -5.57 1.01
N VAL A 16 7.43 -4.81 1.65
CA VAL A 16 7.09 -3.48 2.18
C VAL A 16 6.87 -2.56 0.97
N PRO A 17 5.72 -1.86 0.87
CA PRO A 17 5.58 -0.83 -0.15
C PRO A 17 6.64 0.24 0.13
N ALA A 18 7.59 0.38 -0.79
CA ALA A 18 8.52 1.49 -0.80
C ALA A 18 7.68 2.77 -0.90
N VAL A 19 7.70 3.59 0.15
CA VAL A 19 7.23 4.97 0.06
C VAL A 19 8.16 5.66 -0.93
N ALA A 20 7.70 5.83 -2.16
CA ALA A 20 8.40 6.64 -3.15
C ALA A 20 8.34 8.10 -2.68
N LEU A 21 9.36 8.54 -1.95
CA LEU A 21 9.62 9.96 -1.79
C LEU A 21 9.89 10.53 -3.19
N SER A 22 8.94 11.31 -3.72
CA SER A 22 9.18 12.17 -4.87
C SER A 22 10.26 13.18 -4.51
N ARG A 23 11.51 12.89 -4.89
CA ARG A 23 12.56 13.92 -5.00
C ARG A 23 12.12 14.89 -6.10
N PRO A 24 12.05 16.21 -5.85
CA PRO A 24 12.00 17.16 -6.96
C PRO A 24 13.32 17.04 -7.71
N SER A 25 13.29 16.31 -8.83
CA SER A 25 14.38 16.24 -9.78
C SER A 25 14.29 17.45 -10.68
N SER A 26 14.89 18.57 -10.25
CA SER A 26 15.15 19.71 -11.12
C SER A 26 16.50 19.50 -11.80
N SER A 27 16.51 18.85 -12.97
CA SER A 27 17.57 19.01 -13.97
C SER A 27 17.22 18.20 -15.22
N ALA A 28 16.89 18.88 -16.32
CA ALA A 28 17.13 18.42 -17.70
C ALA A 28 16.57 19.46 -18.70
N ALA A 29 17.26 20.58 -18.81
CA ALA A 29 17.37 21.28 -20.08
C ALA A 29 18.75 21.93 -20.04
N HIS A 30 19.68 21.40 -20.83
CA HIS A 30 20.85 22.02 -21.46
C HIS A 30 21.75 20.88 -21.93
N ALA A 31 21.42 20.37 -23.11
CA ALA A 31 22.42 19.86 -24.02
C ALA A 31 23.03 21.11 -24.68
N GLU A 32 24.34 21.29 -24.52
CA GLU A 32 25.28 21.79 -25.53
C GLU A 32 26.64 22.09 -24.86
N ASP A 33 27.65 21.46 -25.44
CA ASP A 33 29.00 21.94 -25.73
C ASP A 33 29.87 22.70 -24.72
N ASP A 34 31.14 22.33 -24.88
CA ASP A 34 32.36 23.10 -24.68
C ASP A 34 33.13 23.04 -23.36
N HIS A 35 34.38 22.62 -23.57
CA HIS A 35 35.46 22.47 -22.62
C HIS A 35 35.99 23.83 -22.17
N HIS A 36 35.77 24.20 -20.91
CA HIS A 36 36.66 25.14 -20.23
C HIS A 36 36.87 24.72 -18.77
N ASP A 37 38.06 24.18 -18.50
CA ASP A 37 38.66 24.11 -17.16
C ASP A 37 38.90 25.56 -16.67
N HIS A 38 37.85 26.18 -16.14
CA HIS A 38 38.00 27.35 -15.29
C HIS A 38 38.28 26.85 -13.88
N HIS A 39 39.57 26.78 -13.53
CA HIS A 39 39.99 26.86 -12.14
C HIS A 39 39.63 28.26 -11.61
N GLU A 40 38.37 28.47 -11.23
CA GLU A 40 38.06 29.51 -10.27
C GLU A 40 38.83 29.16 -9.00
N GLN A 41 39.87 29.93 -8.74
CA GLN A 41 40.49 29.98 -7.43
C GLN A 41 39.39 30.46 -6.49
N ASP A 42 38.80 29.51 -5.77
CA ASP A 42 37.80 29.77 -4.74
C ASP A 42 38.49 30.55 -3.61
N ASP A 43 38.59 31.87 -3.80
CA ASP A 43 39.15 32.84 -2.86
C ASP A 43 38.12 33.17 -1.76
N THR A 44 37.22 32.21 -1.46
CA THR A 44 36.33 32.28 -0.30
C THR A 44 37.16 32.08 0.95
N VAL A 45 37.73 33.19 1.42
CA VAL A 45 38.27 33.31 2.76
C VAL A 45 37.11 33.11 3.73
N TYR A 46 36.90 31.86 4.14
CA TYR A 46 35.90 31.52 5.14
C TYR A 46 36.23 32.28 6.43
N PRO A 47 35.32 33.14 6.93
CA PRO A 47 35.54 33.80 8.20
C PRO A 47 35.65 32.72 9.28
N LYS A 48 36.64 32.83 10.16
CA LYS A 48 36.85 31.87 11.24
C LYS A 48 35.59 31.76 12.09
N GLU A 49 34.85 30.67 11.91
CA GLU A 49 33.65 30.38 12.71
C GLU A 49 34.07 30.00 14.12
N GLY A 50 34.05 30.97 15.03
CA GLY A 50 34.27 30.75 16.46
C GLY A 50 32.95 30.61 17.23
N PHE A 51 33.02 30.02 18.43
CA PHE A 51 31.90 30.01 19.39
C PHE A 51 31.39 31.40 19.80
N THR A 52 32.12 32.46 19.43
CA THR A 52 31.73 33.86 19.62
C THR A 52 31.07 34.48 18.39
N GLY A 53 30.81 33.69 17.34
CA GLY A 53 30.21 34.14 16.09
C GLY A 53 28.77 34.64 16.24
N PRO A 54 28.25 35.39 15.24
CA PRO A 54 26.91 35.99 15.31
C PRO A 54 25.78 34.97 15.52
N ILE A 55 25.93 33.77 14.95
CA ILE A 55 24.97 32.67 15.10
C ILE A 55 24.94 32.21 16.56
N TRP A 56 26.10 31.92 17.15
CA TRP A 56 26.22 31.44 18.53
C TRP A 56 25.68 32.43 19.57
N ARG A 57 25.91 33.73 19.37
CA ARG A 57 25.36 34.79 20.23
C ARG A 57 23.84 34.81 20.21
N LYS A 58 23.23 34.71 19.02
CA LYS A 58 21.77 34.67 18.86
C LYS A 58 21.17 33.44 19.52
N THR A 59 21.78 32.26 19.33
CA THR A 59 21.34 31.04 20.04
C THR A 59 21.44 31.20 21.54
N LEU A 60 22.55 31.73 22.08
CA LEU A 60 22.70 31.88 23.53
C LEU A 60 21.64 32.82 24.11
N VAL A 61 21.40 33.98 23.48
CA VAL A 61 20.34 34.91 23.88
C VAL A 61 18.96 34.26 23.78
N PHE A 62 18.68 33.52 22.71
CA PHE A 62 17.40 32.82 22.56
C PHE A 62 17.20 31.75 23.64
N THR A 63 18.25 30.98 23.96
CA THR A 63 18.16 29.88 24.94
C THR A 63 17.97 30.43 26.35
N VAL A 64 18.75 31.45 26.73
CA VAL A 64 18.61 32.13 28.03
C VAL A 64 17.27 32.86 28.11
N GLY A 65 16.87 33.54 27.05
CA GLY A 65 15.58 34.21 26.96
C GLY A 65 14.41 33.23 27.10
N ALA A 66 14.48 32.06 26.45
CA ALA A 66 13.46 31.02 26.58
C ALA A 66 13.41 30.43 27.99
N ALA A 67 14.56 30.23 28.66
CA ALA A 67 14.61 29.75 30.04
C ALA A 67 13.98 30.76 31.01
N LEU A 68 14.34 32.03 30.89
CA LEU A 68 13.75 33.10 31.70
C LEU A 68 12.26 33.29 31.40
N PHE A 69 11.86 33.18 30.13
CA PHE A 69 10.45 33.24 29.72
C PHE A 69 9.65 32.10 30.34
N TYR A 70 10.19 30.88 30.31
CA TYR A 70 9.57 29.70 30.92
C TYR A 70 9.41 29.86 32.44
N GLU A 71 10.42 30.41 33.12
CA GLU A 71 10.37 30.63 34.56
C GLU A 71 9.46 31.81 34.94
N PHE A 72 9.42 32.88 34.14
CA PHE A 72 8.64 34.08 34.46
C PHE A 72 7.15 33.98 34.11
N LEU A 73 6.78 33.31 33.01
CA LEU A 73 5.37 33.13 32.66
C LEU A 73 4.73 31.92 33.37
N GLY A 74 5.53 31.10 34.04
CA GLY A 74 5.09 29.82 34.60
C GLY A 74 4.73 28.83 33.50
N ALA A 75 4.83 27.53 33.81
CA ALA A 75 4.31 26.51 32.91
C ALA A 75 2.80 26.77 32.70
N PRO A 76 2.31 26.86 31.45
CA PRO A 76 0.88 26.98 31.20
C PRO A 76 0.19 25.78 31.87
N SER A 77 -0.61 26.06 32.90
CA SER A 77 -1.34 25.04 33.66
C SER A 77 -2.45 24.37 32.84
N SER A 78 -2.66 24.82 31.60
CA SER A 78 -3.55 24.22 30.63
C SER A 78 -2.76 23.68 29.43
N ASN A 79 -2.84 22.36 29.22
CA ASN A 79 -2.30 21.64 28.05
C ASN A 79 -3.03 21.97 26.73
N THR A 80 -3.71 23.10 26.66
CA THR A 80 -4.52 23.52 25.51
C THR A 80 -4.07 24.90 25.07
N LEU A 81 -3.02 24.92 24.25
CA LEU A 81 -2.70 26.09 23.45
C LEU A 81 -3.86 26.28 22.44
N PRO A 82 -4.54 27.45 22.42
CA PRO A 82 -5.75 27.65 21.62
C PRO A 82 -5.52 27.57 20.10
N TRP A 83 -4.26 27.64 19.64
CA TRP A 83 -3.87 27.53 18.24
C TRP A 83 -3.34 26.14 17.84
N LEU A 84 -3.22 25.20 18.78
CA LEU A 84 -2.72 23.87 18.47
C LEU A 84 -3.91 22.93 18.19
N PRO A 85 -3.99 22.28 17.01
CA PRO A 85 -5.02 21.28 16.79
C PRO A 85 -4.87 20.19 17.87
N PRO A 86 -5.97 19.65 18.42
CA PRO A 86 -5.91 18.61 19.43
C PRO A 86 -5.13 17.43 18.84
N SER A 87 -3.89 17.28 19.28
CA SER A 87 -3.04 16.19 18.81
C SER A 87 -3.65 14.88 19.32
N PRO A 88 -3.73 13.82 18.49
CA PRO A 88 -4.16 12.50 18.94
C PRO A 88 -3.24 11.90 20.02
N THR A 89 -2.15 12.58 20.35
CA THR A 89 -1.17 12.22 21.38
C THR A 89 -1.38 12.93 22.72
N VAL A 90 -2.34 13.87 22.84
CA VAL A 90 -2.68 14.43 24.16
C VAL A 90 -3.41 13.33 24.93
N LEU A 91 -2.65 12.59 25.73
CA LEU A 91 -3.24 11.67 26.70
C LEU A 91 -4.14 12.50 27.62
N PRO A 92 -5.39 12.06 27.84
CA PRO A 92 -6.20 12.66 28.88
C PRO A 92 -5.44 12.52 30.22
N ALA A 93 -5.44 13.59 31.01
CA ALA A 93 -4.69 13.67 32.26
C ALA A 93 -5.12 12.61 33.31
N ASP A 94 -6.28 11.99 33.09
CA ASP A 94 -6.89 11.02 33.98
C ASP A 94 -6.49 9.59 33.57
N HIS A 95 -5.78 8.90 34.46
CA HIS A 95 -5.32 7.51 34.26
C HIS A 95 -6.44 6.55 33.80
N GLU A 96 -7.65 6.71 34.35
CA GLU A 96 -8.82 5.88 34.00
C GLU A 96 -9.23 6.01 32.54
N SER A 97 -9.11 7.21 31.96
CA SER A 97 -9.46 7.42 30.56
C SER A 97 -8.42 6.83 29.59
N VAL A 98 -7.16 6.70 30.02
CA VAL A 98 -6.12 6.00 29.25
C VAL A 98 -6.42 4.50 29.19
N LEU A 99 -6.86 3.92 30.30
CA LEU A 99 -7.26 2.50 30.36
C LEU A 99 -8.49 2.23 29.50
N ASP A 100 -9.49 3.11 29.52
CA ASP A 100 -10.67 2.96 28.66
C ASP A 100 -10.33 3.11 27.16
N ILE A 101 -9.45 4.06 26.81
CA ILE A 101 -8.93 4.18 25.43
C ILE A 101 -8.15 2.92 25.03
N ALA A 102 -7.35 2.35 25.93
CA ALA A 102 -6.61 1.12 25.66
C ALA A 102 -7.56 -0.08 25.49
N ALA A 103 -8.57 -0.20 26.36
CA ALA A 103 -9.57 -1.27 26.31
C ALA A 103 -10.40 -1.20 25.02
N THR A 104 -10.88 -0.01 24.65
CA THR A 104 -11.63 0.20 23.40
C THR A 104 -10.78 -0.10 22.16
N ARG A 105 -9.49 0.25 22.16
CA ARG A 105 -8.56 -0.10 21.08
C ARG A 105 -8.30 -1.60 21.01
N ALA A 106 -8.09 -2.26 22.16
CA ALA A 106 -7.89 -3.70 22.22
C ALA A 106 -9.12 -4.45 21.68
N ALA A 107 -10.32 -4.04 22.08
CA ALA A 107 -11.58 -4.61 21.59
C ALA A 107 -11.77 -4.40 20.08
N LYS A 108 -11.41 -3.22 19.54
CA LYS A 108 -11.45 -2.99 18.08
C LYS A 108 -10.42 -3.84 17.34
N GLN A 109 -9.24 -4.04 17.94
CA GLN A 109 -8.17 -4.80 17.32
C GLN A 109 -8.51 -6.29 17.20
N THR A 110 -9.21 -6.87 18.18
CA THR A 110 -9.66 -8.27 18.09
C THR A 110 -10.66 -8.45 16.95
N VAL A 111 -11.66 -7.57 16.83
CA VAL A 111 -12.63 -7.61 15.74
C VAL A 111 -11.95 -7.52 14.36
N LEU A 112 -11.03 -6.57 14.19
CA LEU A 112 -10.28 -6.44 12.93
C LEU A 112 -9.38 -7.65 12.64
N SER A 113 -8.84 -8.29 13.69
CA SER A 113 -8.06 -9.51 13.54
C SER A 113 -8.93 -10.66 13.05
N ASP A 114 -10.11 -10.82 13.62
CA ASP A 114 -11.06 -11.88 13.28
C ASP A 114 -11.59 -11.71 11.84
N GLU A 115 -11.93 -10.48 11.44
CA GLU A 115 -12.32 -10.17 10.06
C GLU A 115 -11.20 -10.51 9.06
N ARG A 116 -9.96 -10.16 9.39
CA ARG A 116 -8.80 -10.49 8.56
C ARG A 116 -8.55 -11.99 8.51
N GLN A 117 -8.81 -12.71 9.60
CA GLN A 117 -8.68 -14.16 9.64
C GLN A 117 -9.73 -14.82 8.75
N LEU A 118 -10.98 -14.34 8.76
CA LEU A 118 -12.05 -14.82 7.90
C LEU A 118 -11.72 -14.66 6.41
N VAL A 119 -11.17 -13.50 6.03
CA VAL A 119 -10.74 -13.26 4.63
C VAL A 119 -9.53 -14.12 4.26
N ARG A 120 -8.63 -14.39 5.21
CA ARG A 120 -7.45 -15.23 4.98
C ARG A 120 -7.75 -16.72 4.91
N SER A 121 -8.76 -17.20 5.64
CA SER A 121 -9.19 -18.60 5.61
C SER A 121 -10.08 -18.92 4.41
N ALA A 122 -10.58 -17.90 3.69
CA ALA A 122 -11.32 -18.10 2.46
C ALA A 122 -10.39 -18.68 1.37
N GLU A 123 -10.57 -19.96 1.05
CA GLU A 123 -9.92 -20.61 -0.08
C GLU A 123 -10.67 -20.26 -1.38
N ARG A 124 -9.94 -20.02 -2.47
CA ARG A 124 -10.58 -19.88 -3.79
C ARG A 124 -11.14 -21.25 -4.18
N PRO A 125 -12.39 -21.33 -4.70
CA PRO A 125 -12.88 -22.59 -5.21
C PRO A 125 -11.93 -23.11 -6.30
N ALA A 126 -11.69 -24.42 -6.33
CA ALA A 126 -10.85 -25.04 -7.34
C ALA A 126 -11.46 -24.77 -8.72
N VAL A 127 -10.85 -23.86 -9.49
CA VAL A 127 -11.29 -23.57 -10.85
C VAL A 127 -10.69 -24.62 -11.78
N TYR A 128 -11.51 -25.57 -12.23
CA TYR A 128 -11.12 -26.49 -13.28
C TYR A 128 -11.05 -25.73 -14.61
N ARG A 129 -9.82 -25.51 -15.12
CA ARG A 129 -9.59 -24.94 -16.44
C ARG A 129 -9.28 -26.09 -17.39
N ALA A 130 -10.27 -26.50 -18.18
CA ALA A 130 -10.03 -27.42 -19.27
C ALA A 130 -9.08 -26.75 -20.28
N ARG A 131 -7.99 -27.44 -20.64
CA ARG A 131 -7.09 -26.97 -21.71
C ARG A 131 -7.80 -26.99 -23.07
N ASN A 132 -8.70 -27.95 -23.25
CA ASN A 132 -9.51 -28.14 -24.43
C ASN A 132 -10.99 -28.03 -24.05
N PRO A 133 -11.71 -26.96 -24.46
CA PRO A 133 -13.14 -26.87 -24.21
C PRO A 133 -13.94 -27.91 -25.01
N GLU A 134 -13.35 -28.50 -26.05
CA GLU A 134 -13.97 -29.54 -26.88
C GLU A 134 -14.16 -30.86 -26.12
N ASP A 135 -13.36 -31.15 -25.09
CA ASP A 135 -13.48 -32.38 -24.31
C ASP A 135 -14.88 -32.51 -23.66
N PHE A 136 -15.54 -31.39 -23.34
CA PHE A 136 -16.92 -31.38 -22.83
C PHE A 136 -17.93 -32.01 -23.81
N ASN A 137 -17.68 -31.95 -25.13
CA ASN A 137 -18.57 -32.53 -26.13
C ASN A 137 -18.39 -34.04 -26.28
N HIS A 138 -17.31 -34.61 -25.71
CA HIS A 138 -16.94 -36.02 -25.82
C HIS A 138 -17.25 -36.82 -24.55
N ILE A 139 -17.61 -36.16 -23.44
CA ILE A 139 -18.00 -36.80 -22.17
C ILE A 139 -19.47 -37.25 -22.25
N SER A 140 -19.74 -38.17 -23.17
CA SER A 140 -20.85 -39.10 -23.04
C SER A 140 -20.29 -40.37 -22.40
N PRO A 141 -20.96 -41.00 -21.41
CA PRO A 141 -20.54 -42.30 -20.88
C PRO A 141 -20.35 -43.38 -21.96
N TYR A 142 -20.94 -43.16 -23.14
CA TYR A 142 -20.90 -44.07 -24.28
C TYR A 142 -20.05 -43.55 -25.44
N GLY A 143 -19.30 -42.45 -25.27
CA GLY A 143 -18.44 -41.89 -26.32
C GLY A 143 -19.18 -41.37 -27.56
N ASN A 144 -20.51 -41.17 -27.45
CA ASN A 144 -21.31 -40.67 -28.56
C ASN A 144 -21.22 -39.13 -28.62
N PRO A 145 -20.69 -38.55 -29.70
CA PRO A 145 -20.66 -37.10 -29.86
C PRO A 145 -22.09 -36.56 -29.97
N VAL A 146 -22.45 -35.63 -29.09
CA VAL A 146 -23.74 -34.94 -29.16
C VAL A 146 -23.79 -34.10 -30.43
N GLY A 147 -24.89 -34.19 -31.19
CA GLY A 147 -25.13 -33.37 -32.38
C GLY A 147 -24.88 -34.02 -33.75
N MET A 148 -24.25 -35.20 -33.83
CA MET A 148 -24.03 -35.86 -35.14
C MET A 148 -25.21 -36.70 -35.65
N GLY A 149 -26.25 -36.91 -34.84
CA GLY A 149 -27.39 -37.79 -35.16
C GLY A 149 -28.64 -37.11 -35.71
N VAL A 150 -28.68 -35.78 -35.82
CA VAL A 150 -29.86 -35.09 -36.36
C VAL A 150 -29.85 -35.21 -37.89
N LYS A 151 -30.46 -36.27 -38.40
CA LYS A 151 -30.87 -36.33 -39.81
C LYS A 151 -31.86 -35.19 -40.04
N TRP A 152 -31.41 -34.12 -40.69
CA TRP A 152 -32.31 -33.07 -41.14
C TRP A 152 -33.29 -33.70 -42.12
N ASN A 153 -34.54 -33.88 -41.69
CA ASN A 153 -35.58 -34.42 -42.55
C ASN A 153 -35.84 -33.35 -43.62
N LYS A 154 -35.35 -33.56 -44.85
CA LYS A 154 -35.65 -32.64 -45.95
C LYS A 154 -37.18 -32.55 -46.07
N PRO A 155 -37.77 -31.35 -46.09
CA PRO A 155 -39.20 -31.21 -46.27
C PRO A 155 -39.58 -31.92 -47.56
N SER A 156 -40.55 -32.84 -47.48
CA SER A 156 -41.06 -33.55 -48.64
C SER A 156 -41.56 -32.52 -49.65
N LYS A 157 -41.15 -32.70 -50.92
CA LYS A 157 -41.58 -31.84 -52.02
C LYS A 157 -43.12 -31.85 -52.07
N PRO A 158 -43.80 -30.68 -52.04
CA PRO A 158 -45.26 -30.66 -52.09
C PRO A 158 -45.73 -31.29 -53.40
N ALA A 159 -46.76 -32.12 -53.32
CA ALA A 159 -47.37 -32.80 -54.45
C ALA A 159 -47.87 -31.78 -55.49
N PRO A 160 -47.78 -32.06 -56.80
CA PRO A 160 -48.33 -31.18 -57.82
C PRO A 160 -49.85 -31.07 -57.64
N ALA A 161 -50.34 -29.84 -57.55
CA ALA A 161 -51.76 -29.56 -57.43
C ALA A 161 -52.48 -30.03 -58.70
N ASP A 162 -53.57 -30.78 -58.52
CA ASP A 162 -54.40 -31.33 -59.58
C ASP A 162 -54.87 -30.22 -60.54
N GLU A 163 -54.54 -30.37 -61.83
CA GLU A 163 -55.08 -29.56 -62.91
C GLU A 163 -56.57 -29.89 -63.11
N PRO A 164 -57.48 -28.90 -63.13
CA PRO A 164 -58.87 -29.16 -63.43
C PRO A 164 -59.05 -29.47 -64.92
N ALA A 165 -59.60 -30.65 -65.20
CA ALA A 165 -60.00 -31.07 -66.53
C ALA A 165 -61.02 -30.09 -67.14
N LYS A 166 -60.78 -29.72 -68.41
CA LYS A 166 -61.67 -28.92 -69.26
C LYS A 166 -62.80 -29.75 -69.84
#